data_AF-A0A8J4GFZ7-F1
#
_entry.id   AF-A0A8J4GFZ7-F1
#
_cell.length_a   1.000
_cell.length_b   1.000
_cell.length_c   1.000
_cell.angle_alpha   90.00
_cell.angle_beta   90.00
_cell.angle_gamma   90.00
#
_symmetry.space_group_name_H-M   'P 1'
#
loop_
_entity.id
_entity.type
_entity.pdbx_description
1 polymer ?
#
loop_
_entity_poly.entity_id
_entity_poly.type
_entity_poly.pdbx_seq_one_letter_code
_entity_poly.pdbx_strand_id
1 'polypeptide(L)'
;MRRTLDEQIQSAGSSAVQYLDEFAALLLPPGAPGAAAAAAAGISGSCGSSIVLPGDIPPAFVAEMGRGNHDAGKPEVAVTGGCANGGDGGEGCGCSLETYEEAAAGSRKSSRSQVDLGPQRPLQQQGQQPPERRQQHQHSEQPRVQARIAARELTWPWIQAMSNIAWAVSQVAMVETAPARRIFLRHLVREAPFCLPPMTVVSVAQLLAEGCIPRYSRQRESGGPHQSTTSTSRPVYQPLTVDDLPPSAVVVFVSHRWLGRGSPDDDHRTKLKQVMAIAAHMSKCRGVPEKEVFLWLDYSVIDQDNPMPGVQALPIYIACCEEFVYIQHDEYWQRAWCLTEQFMHWKLATSGRKHVLNPHTLDLALENARERPPDPTYGKLAMEADRVALATMTSILPYEL
;
A
#
# COMPACT_ATOMS: atom_id res chain seq x y z
N MET A 1 11.02 -6.20 43.13
CA MET A 1 10.89 -6.51 41.69
C MET A 1 9.45 -6.52 41.15
N ARG A 2 8.40 -6.80 41.95
CA ARG A 2 6.99 -6.70 41.45
C ARG A 2 6.38 -5.30 41.42
N ARG A 3 6.87 -4.33 42.23
CA ARG A 3 6.31 -2.96 42.26
C ARG A 3 6.61 -2.10 41.02
N THR A 4 7.64 -2.43 40.25
CA THR A 4 8.09 -1.61 39.10
C THR A 4 7.33 -1.89 37.81
N LEU A 5 6.60 -3.02 37.71
CA LEU A 5 5.85 -3.37 36.50
C LEU A 5 4.46 -2.72 36.49
N ASP A 6 3.79 -2.66 37.64
CA ASP A 6 2.47 -2.04 37.76
C ASP A 6 2.53 -0.51 37.54
N GLU A 7 3.61 0.15 38.00
CA GLU A 7 3.86 1.57 37.76
C GLU A 7 4.14 1.88 36.28
N GLN A 8 4.82 0.97 35.57
CA GLN A 8 5.07 1.11 34.13
C GLN A 8 3.80 0.86 33.29
N ILE A 9 2.93 -0.06 33.71
CA ILE A 9 1.65 -0.31 33.04
C ILE A 9 0.66 0.85 33.27
N GLN A 10 0.63 1.42 34.48
CA GLN A 10 -0.20 2.61 34.77
C GLN A 10 0.31 3.86 34.05
N SER A 11 1.62 4.05 33.94
CA SER A 11 2.23 5.16 33.19
C SER A 11 1.93 5.07 31.68
N ALA A 12 2.00 3.87 31.09
CA ALA A 12 1.68 3.67 29.68
C ALA A 12 0.18 3.85 29.38
N GLY A 13 -0.70 3.41 30.29
CA GLY A 13 -2.15 3.61 30.17
C GLY A 13 -2.57 5.08 30.24
N SER A 14 -1.96 5.86 31.13
CA SER A 14 -2.25 7.29 31.28
C SER A 14 -1.79 8.11 30.07
N SER A 15 -0.67 7.73 29.45
CA SER A 15 -0.18 8.35 28.22
C SER A 15 -1.14 8.10 27.04
N ALA A 16 -1.62 6.87 26.88
CA ALA A 16 -2.47 6.51 25.75
C ALA A 16 -3.85 7.20 25.79
N VAL A 17 -4.43 7.36 26.99
CA VAL A 17 -5.70 8.08 27.18
C VAL A 17 -5.53 9.57 26.87
N GLN A 18 -4.41 10.17 27.29
CA GLN A 18 -4.13 11.59 27.05
C GLN A 18 -3.93 11.91 25.55
N TYR A 19 -3.31 10.99 24.79
CA TYR A 19 -3.21 11.09 23.33
C TYR A 19 -4.56 10.96 22.62
N LEU A 20 -5.47 10.11 23.13
CA LEU A 20 -6.82 9.96 22.56
C LEU A 20 -7.69 11.19 22.78
N ASP A 21 -7.56 11.87 23.93
CA ASP A 21 -8.29 13.11 24.23
C ASP A 21 -7.78 14.30 23.38
N GLU A 22 -6.47 14.43 23.19
CA GLU A 22 -5.87 15.43 22.28
C GLU A 22 -6.24 15.16 20.80
N PHE A 23 -6.35 13.89 20.42
CA PHE A 23 -6.77 13.48 19.08
C PHE A 23 -8.27 13.73 18.81
N ALA A 24 -9.13 13.50 19.81
CA ALA A 24 -10.56 13.83 19.71
C ALA A 24 -10.79 15.35 19.55
N ALA A 25 -9.92 16.18 20.13
CA ALA A 25 -9.96 17.63 19.96
C ALA A 25 -9.55 18.11 18.56
N LEU A 26 -8.78 17.32 17.81
CA LEU A 26 -8.37 17.62 16.43
C LEU A 26 -9.43 17.22 15.38
N LEU A 27 -10.35 16.33 15.72
CA LEU A 27 -11.36 15.80 14.81
C LEU A 27 -12.70 16.58 14.84
N LEU A 28 -12.88 17.50 15.79
CA LEU A 28 -14.09 18.31 15.90
C LEU A 28 -13.82 19.76 15.45
N PRO A 29 -14.65 20.35 14.56
CA PRO A 29 -14.49 21.74 14.18
C PRO A 29 -14.80 22.67 15.37
N PRO A 30 -14.09 23.79 15.52
CA PRO A 30 -14.34 24.74 16.60
C PRO A 30 -15.70 25.39 16.39
N GLY A 31 -16.70 25.02 17.19
CA GLY A 31 -18.01 25.71 17.20
C GLY A 31 -19.27 24.87 17.46
N ALA A 32 -19.19 23.57 17.73
CA ALA A 32 -20.38 22.81 18.12
C ALA A 32 -20.81 23.15 19.57
N PRO A 33 -22.02 23.70 19.82
CA PRO A 33 -22.49 24.01 21.17
C PRO A 33 -22.71 22.71 21.98
N GLY A 34 -22.23 22.75 23.22
CA GLY A 34 -21.91 21.59 24.03
C GLY A 34 -23.08 20.74 24.53
N ALA A 35 -22.74 19.47 24.76
CA ALA A 35 -23.47 18.52 25.58
C ALA A 35 -23.34 18.91 27.06
N ALA A 36 -24.19 19.83 27.52
CA ALA A 36 -24.37 20.13 28.94
C ALA A 36 -25.86 20.30 29.24
N ALA A 37 -26.66 19.24 29.05
CA ALA A 37 -28.02 19.12 29.59
C ALA A 37 -28.55 17.68 29.44
N ALA A 38 -28.06 16.73 30.23
CA ALA A 38 -28.74 15.44 30.39
C ALA A 38 -28.48 14.85 31.77
N ALA A 39 -28.87 15.59 32.81
CA ALA A 39 -28.91 15.07 34.18
C ALA A 39 -30.05 15.74 34.96
N ALA A 40 -31.29 15.59 34.50
CA ALA A 40 -32.49 15.72 35.32
C ALA A 40 -33.74 15.41 34.48
N ALA A 41 -34.32 14.23 34.67
CA ALA A 41 -35.76 13.96 34.71
C ALA A 41 -36.01 12.49 34.37
N GLY A 42 -36.34 11.70 35.39
CA GLY A 42 -37.19 10.54 35.18
C GLY A 42 -38.62 11.02 34.86
N ILE A 43 -39.36 10.24 34.08
CA ILE A 43 -40.79 9.93 34.25
C ILE A 43 -41.25 9.03 33.09
N SER A 44 -41.97 7.98 33.49
CA SER A 44 -42.91 7.12 32.77
C SER A 44 -43.86 7.88 31.84
N GLY A 45 -44.20 7.33 30.67
CA GLY A 45 -45.35 7.85 29.92
C GLY A 45 -45.56 7.26 28.52
N SER A 46 -46.68 6.57 28.38
CA SER A 46 -47.32 6.05 27.17
C SER A 46 -47.79 7.15 26.18
N CYS A 47 -48.10 6.69 24.96
CA CYS A 47 -49.07 7.22 24.00
C CYS A 47 -48.53 8.05 22.83
N GLY A 48 -48.96 7.68 21.62
CA GLY A 48 -48.45 8.20 20.36
C GLY A 48 -49.13 9.47 19.88
N SER A 49 -48.60 10.03 18.78
CA SER A 49 -49.32 10.66 17.67
C SER A 49 -48.35 11.27 16.66
N SER A 50 -48.85 11.32 15.41
CA SER A 50 -48.37 11.96 14.18
C SER A 50 -47.23 12.99 14.26
N ILE A 51 -46.27 12.84 13.34
CA ILE A 51 -45.34 13.89 12.94
C ILE A 51 -45.89 14.58 11.68
N VAL A 52 -46.12 15.88 11.83
CA VAL A 52 -46.34 16.87 10.77
C VAL A 52 -44.97 17.35 10.30
N LEU A 53 -44.70 17.31 8.99
CA LEU A 53 -43.53 17.93 8.38
C LEU A 53 -43.87 19.36 7.94
N PRO A 54 -43.01 20.36 8.20
CA PRO A 54 -43.16 21.69 7.63
C PRO A 54 -42.55 21.77 6.22
N GLY A 55 -43.35 22.26 5.28
CA GLY A 55 -42.90 22.73 3.97
C GLY A 55 -42.42 24.19 4.02
N ASP A 56 -41.56 24.57 3.08
CA ASP A 56 -41.89 25.55 2.03
C ASP A 56 -40.64 25.91 1.22
N ILE A 57 -40.69 25.65 -0.10
CA ILE A 57 -39.77 26.20 -1.12
C ILE A 57 -40.66 26.82 -2.22
N PRO A 58 -40.42 28.08 -2.65
CA PRO A 58 -41.29 28.77 -3.58
C PRO A 58 -41.04 28.42 -5.07
N PRO A 59 -42.04 28.62 -5.96
CA PRO A 59 -41.98 28.21 -7.36
C PRO A 59 -41.64 29.38 -8.30
N ALA A 60 -40.79 29.13 -9.31
CA ALA A 60 -40.77 29.89 -10.57
C ALA A 60 -39.96 29.15 -11.64
N PHE A 61 -40.63 28.50 -12.60
CA PHE A 61 -40.60 28.84 -14.04
C PHE A 61 -41.42 27.82 -14.84
N VAL A 62 -42.30 28.33 -15.70
CA VAL A 62 -43.20 27.61 -16.60
C VAL A 62 -42.75 27.84 -18.05
N ALA A 63 -43.09 26.86 -18.91
CA ALA A 63 -43.03 26.79 -20.38
C ALA A 63 -41.76 26.10 -20.92
N GLU A 64 -41.79 25.17 -21.88
CA GLU A 64 -42.80 24.84 -22.91
C GLU A 64 -42.46 23.48 -23.57
N MET A 65 -43.43 22.91 -24.30
CA MET A 65 -43.37 21.76 -25.25
C MET A 65 -43.27 20.36 -24.63
N GLY A 66 -44.00 19.33 -25.08
CA GLY A 66 -44.95 19.20 -26.19
C GLY A 66 -45.54 17.79 -26.14
N ARG A 67 -46.80 17.66 -26.56
CA ARG A 67 -47.57 16.40 -26.58
C ARG A 67 -47.06 15.45 -27.67
N GLY A 68 -47.08 14.15 -27.38
CA GLY A 68 -46.94 13.08 -28.37
C GLY A 68 -47.34 11.73 -27.79
N ASN A 69 -48.59 11.33 -28.00
CA ASN A 69 -49.08 9.95 -27.86
C ASN A 69 -48.32 9.04 -28.83
N HIS A 70 -47.99 7.81 -28.40
CA HIS A 70 -48.16 6.62 -29.24
C HIS A 70 -48.16 5.34 -28.39
N ASP A 71 -49.24 4.57 -28.58
CA ASP A 71 -49.38 3.15 -28.29
C ASP A 71 -48.20 2.32 -28.79
N ALA A 72 -47.78 1.33 -27.99
CA ALA A 72 -47.12 0.15 -28.50
C ALA A 72 -47.44 -1.06 -27.60
N GLY A 73 -48.20 -1.99 -28.20
CA GLY A 73 -48.59 -3.25 -27.61
C GLY A 73 -47.44 -4.23 -27.42
N LYS A 74 -47.65 -5.15 -26.48
CA LYS A 74 -46.88 -6.37 -26.30
C LYS A 74 -46.99 -7.28 -27.52
N PRO A 75 -45.97 -8.12 -27.76
CA PRO A 75 -46.25 -9.46 -28.25
C PRO A 75 -45.76 -10.53 -27.28
N GLU A 76 -46.69 -11.44 -27.03
CA GLU A 76 -46.54 -12.78 -26.49
C GLU A 76 -46.19 -13.70 -27.67
N VAL A 77 -45.12 -14.51 -27.59
CA VAL A 77 -44.93 -15.62 -28.53
C VAL A 77 -44.42 -16.87 -27.80
N ALA A 78 -45.33 -17.84 -27.83
CA ALA A 78 -45.26 -19.29 -27.77
C ALA A 78 -43.89 -20.00 -27.76
N VAL A 79 -43.82 -20.94 -26.82
CA VAL A 79 -42.97 -22.13 -26.81
C VAL A 79 -43.62 -23.21 -27.69
N THR A 80 -42.91 -23.70 -28.70
CA THR A 80 -43.16 -25.01 -29.33
C THR A 80 -41.83 -25.71 -29.59
N GLY A 81 -41.83 -27.02 -29.37
CA GLY A 81 -40.62 -27.82 -29.20
C GLY A 81 -40.09 -28.53 -30.43
N GLY A 82 -38.94 -29.18 -30.19
CA GLY A 82 -38.59 -30.52 -30.68
C GLY A 82 -38.21 -30.67 -32.16
N CYS A 83 -36.96 -31.07 -32.41
CA CYS A 83 -36.63 -32.27 -33.18
C CYS A 83 -35.15 -32.66 -32.98
N ALA A 84 -34.93 -33.97 -32.90
CA ALA A 84 -33.65 -34.65 -32.82
C ALA A 84 -32.97 -34.78 -34.19
N ASN A 85 -31.63 -34.79 -34.22
CA ASN A 85 -30.78 -35.88 -34.73
C ASN A 85 -29.37 -35.40 -35.11
N GLY A 86 -28.37 -36.11 -34.58
CA GLY A 86 -27.25 -36.69 -35.33
C GLY A 86 -26.07 -35.79 -35.74
N GLY A 87 -24.85 -36.26 -35.44
CA GLY A 87 -23.66 -35.84 -36.19
C GLY A 87 -22.34 -35.92 -35.42
N ASP A 88 -21.64 -37.03 -35.61
CA ASP A 88 -20.25 -37.32 -35.24
C ASP A 88 -19.21 -36.23 -35.58
N GLY A 89 -18.11 -36.23 -34.82
CA GLY A 89 -16.76 -36.18 -35.41
C GLY A 89 -15.83 -35.02 -35.01
N GLY A 90 -14.60 -35.37 -34.61
CA GLY A 90 -13.42 -34.48 -34.59
C GLY A 90 -12.77 -34.34 -33.19
N GLU A 91 -12.04 -35.34 -32.71
CA GLU A 91 -10.57 -35.47 -32.84
C GLU A 91 -9.74 -34.32 -32.24
N GLY A 92 -9.27 -34.57 -31.01
CA GLY A 92 -7.84 -34.55 -30.66
C GLY A 92 -7.04 -33.27 -30.84
N CYS A 93 -6.98 -32.43 -29.80
CA CYS A 93 -5.88 -31.49 -29.62
C CYS A 93 -5.04 -31.93 -28.41
N GLY A 94 -3.95 -32.65 -28.69
CA GLY A 94 -2.92 -32.98 -27.71
C GLY A 94 -2.00 -31.78 -27.51
N CYS A 95 -2.11 -31.12 -26.36
CA CYS A 95 -1.07 -30.20 -25.90
C CYS A 95 -0.14 -30.96 -24.96
N SER A 96 1.04 -31.24 -25.49
CA SER A 96 2.19 -31.83 -24.82
C SER A 96 2.57 -31.02 -23.57
N LEU A 97 2.66 -31.71 -22.43
CA LEU A 97 3.40 -31.24 -21.26
C LEU A 97 4.87 -31.08 -21.64
N GLU A 98 5.37 -29.85 -21.71
CA GLU A 98 6.81 -29.59 -21.61
C GLU A 98 7.15 -29.27 -20.16
N THR A 99 7.69 -30.28 -19.49
CA THR A 99 8.41 -30.20 -18.23
C THR A 99 9.65 -29.31 -18.38
N TYR A 100 9.69 -28.19 -17.65
CA TYR A 100 10.92 -27.42 -17.47
C TYR A 100 11.74 -28.02 -16.32
N GLU A 101 12.80 -28.74 -16.68
CA GLU A 101 13.84 -29.20 -15.75
C GLU A 101 14.81 -28.07 -15.37
N GLU A 102 15.18 -28.08 -14.09
CA GLU A 102 16.11 -27.18 -13.43
C GLU A 102 17.55 -27.34 -13.96
N ALA A 103 18.15 -26.26 -14.45
CA ALA A 103 19.59 -26.19 -14.69
C ALA A 103 20.29 -25.56 -13.47
N ALA A 104 20.84 -26.41 -12.60
CA ALA A 104 21.77 -26.04 -11.55
C ALA A 104 23.10 -25.55 -12.15
N ALA A 105 23.45 -24.29 -11.87
CA ALA A 105 24.69 -23.67 -12.35
C ALA A 105 25.89 -24.12 -11.50
N GLY A 106 26.89 -24.66 -12.20
CA GLY A 106 28.14 -25.16 -11.65
C GLY A 106 29.12 -24.07 -11.19
N SER A 107 29.61 -24.31 -9.97
CA SER A 107 30.98 -24.12 -9.47
C SER A 107 32.00 -23.43 -10.40
N ARG A 108 32.38 -22.19 -10.07
CA ARG A 108 33.61 -21.56 -10.58
C ARG A 108 34.67 -21.46 -9.49
N LYS A 109 35.85 -21.94 -9.87
CA LYS A 109 37.07 -22.13 -9.10
C LYS A 109 37.65 -20.80 -8.59
N SER A 110 38.06 -20.84 -7.32
CA SER A 110 38.85 -19.82 -6.62
C SER A 110 40.28 -19.77 -7.17
N SER A 111 40.68 -18.60 -7.65
CA SER A 111 42.07 -18.29 -8.01
C SER A 111 42.70 -17.47 -6.89
N ARG A 112 43.56 -18.14 -6.14
CA ARG A 112 44.35 -17.66 -5.01
C ARG A 112 45.42 -16.68 -5.51
N SER A 113 45.29 -15.39 -5.21
CA SER A 113 46.36 -14.41 -5.41
C SER A 113 47.07 -14.15 -4.08
N GLN A 114 48.36 -14.43 -4.11
CA GLN A 114 49.33 -14.39 -3.04
C GLN A 114 49.71 -12.92 -2.78
N VAL A 115 49.43 -12.40 -1.59
CA VAL A 115 49.83 -11.04 -1.20
C VAL A 115 51.12 -11.10 -0.39
N ASP A 116 52.09 -10.35 -0.86
CA ASP A 116 53.46 -10.22 -0.39
C ASP A 116 53.52 -9.46 0.95
N LEU A 117 54.30 -9.96 1.89
CA LEU A 117 54.48 -9.41 3.24
C LEU A 117 55.74 -8.53 3.26
N GLY A 118 55.56 -7.21 3.27
CA GLY A 118 56.62 -6.23 3.51
C GLY A 118 56.87 -5.95 5.00
N PRO A 119 58.09 -5.54 5.40
CA PRO A 119 58.56 -5.62 6.78
C PRO A 119 58.15 -4.44 7.66
N GLN A 120 58.00 -4.76 8.95
CA GLN A 120 57.73 -3.86 10.07
C GLN A 120 58.83 -2.81 10.26
N ARG A 121 58.42 -1.56 10.59
CA ARG A 121 59.30 -0.52 11.18
C ARG A 121 58.84 -0.19 12.61
N PRO A 122 59.79 0.11 13.52
CA PRO A 122 59.51 0.27 14.94
C PRO A 122 59.09 1.70 15.33
N LEU A 123 58.47 1.75 16.51
CA LEU A 123 58.00 2.90 17.27
C LEU A 123 59.02 4.05 17.42
N GLN A 124 58.51 5.29 17.32
CA GLN A 124 59.06 6.43 18.05
C GLN A 124 57.93 7.18 18.76
N GLN A 125 58.00 7.18 20.10
CA GLN A 125 57.21 8.01 21.00
C GLN A 125 57.91 9.37 21.18
N GLN A 126 57.22 10.46 20.89
CA GLN A 126 57.38 11.81 21.46
C GLN A 126 55.99 12.46 21.27
N GLY A 127 55.23 12.89 22.27
CA GLY A 127 55.62 13.58 23.48
C GLY A 127 55.40 15.08 23.26
N GLN A 128 54.15 15.56 23.25
CA GLN A 128 53.81 16.98 23.36
C GLN A 128 52.31 17.15 23.69
N GLN A 129 52.03 17.71 24.87
CA GLN A 129 50.72 18.18 25.31
C GLN A 129 50.42 19.55 24.67
N PRO A 130 49.17 19.81 24.23
CA PRO A 130 48.68 21.16 24.02
C PRO A 130 47.57 21.55 25.03
N PRO A 131 47.31 22.86 25.17
CA PRO A 131 46.80 23.46 26.40
C PRO A 131 45.27 23.41 26.52
N GLU A 132 44.82 23.48 27.77
CA GLU A 132 43.43 23.68 28.19
C GLU A 132 42.77 24.84 27.43
N ARG A 133 41.85 24.52 26.51
CA ARG A 133 40.82 25.44 26.05
C ARG A 133 39.51 25.08 26.76
N ARG A 134 39.15 25.91 27.75
CA ARG A 134 37.77 26.05 28.22
C ARG A 134 36.90 26.48 27.05
N GLN A 135 36.07 25.58 26.53
CA GLN A 135 34.93 25.91 25.69
C GLN A 135 33.66 25.52 26.43
N GLN A 136 32.84 26.52 26.73
CA GLN A 136 31.45 26.35 27.12
C GLN A 136 30.71 25.73 25.94
N HIS A 137 30.35 24.44 26.04
CA HIS A 137 29.40 23.80 25.14
C HIS A 137 28.01 23.93 25.76
N GLN A 138 27.23 24.89 25.27
CA GLN A 138 25.78 24.85 25.40
C GLN A 138 25.25 23.73 24.50
N HIS A 139 24.37 22.92 25.08
CA HIS A 139 23.74 21.74 24.52
C HIS A 139 23.06 21.99 23.16
N SER A 140 23.65 21.46 22.10
CA SER A 140 22.97 21.07 20.87
C SER A 140 22.88 19.54 20.87
N GLU A 141 21.86 19.00 21.54
CA GLU A 141 21.63 17.54 21.63
C GLU A 141 20.80 16.98 20.47
N GLN A 142 20.17 17.83 19.66
CA GLN A 142 19.31 17.40 18.56
C GLN A 142 20.03 16.58 17.45
N PRO A 143 21.26 16.92 16.99
CA PRO A 143 21.89 16.13 15.92
C PRO A 143 22.38 14.74 16.37
N ARG A 144 22.54 14.51 17.69
CA ARG A 144 23.00 13.22 18.23
C ARG A 144 21.87 12.18 18.36
N VAL A 145 20.62 12.62 18.50
CA VAL A 145 19.45 11.72 18.51
C VAL A 145 19.19 11.19 17.09
N GLN A 146 19.28 12.04 16.07
CA GLN A 146 19.12 11.64 14.66
C GLN A 146 20.25 10.70 14.19
N ALA A 147 21.50 10.94 14.61
CA ALA A 147 22.62 10.05 14.28
C ALA A 147 22.54 8.67 14.99
N ARG A 148 21.88 8.56 16.15
CA ARG A 148 21.68 7.28 16.85
C ARG A 148 20.55 6.43 16.25
N ILE A 149 19.58 7.03 15.57
CA ILE A 149 18.54 6.32 14.83
C ILE A 149 19.12 5.71 13.55
N ALA A 150 20.06 6.39 12.89
CA ALA A 150 20.68 5.93 11.65
C ALA A 150 21.61 4.70 11.80
N ALA A 151 22.17 4.45 13.00
CA ALA A 151 23.18 3.39 13.21
C ALA A 151 22.62 2.07 13.77
N ARG A 152 21.30 2.00 13.99
CA ARG A 152 20.63 0.77 14.38
C ARG A 152 19.98 0.19 13.14
N GLU A 153 20.74 -0.63 12.41
CA GLU A 153 20.19 -1.69 11.55
C GLU A 153 19.41 -2.67 12.46
N LEU A 154 18.33 -2.18 13.06
CA LEU A 154 17.47 -2.95 13.93
C LEU A 154 16.62 -3.82 13.00
N THR A 155 17.13 -5.00 12.69
CA THR A 155 16.27 -6.13 12.37
C THR A 155 15.46 -6.39 13.62
N TRP A 156 14.33 -5.69 13.75
CA TRP A 156 13.31 -6.05 14.72
C TRP A 156 13.07 -7.55 14.56
N PRO A 157 13.00 -8.33 15.66
CA PRO A 157 12.46 -9.67 15.57
C PRO A 157 11.15 -9.57 14.79
N TRP A 158 10.98 -10.38 13.75
CA TRP A 158 9.87 -10.28 12.80
C TRP A 158 8.51 -10.06 13.49
N ILE A 159 8.30 -10.74 14.62
CA ILE A 159 7.12 -10.61 15.49
C ILE A 159 6.88 -9.16 15.91
N GLN A 160 7.90 -8.46 16.39
CA GLN A 160 7.78 -7.06 16.83
C GLN A 160 7.48 -6.11 15.67
N ALA A 161 8.12 -6.31 14.50
CA ALA A 161 7.78 -5.55 13.31
C ALA A 161 6.29 -5.74 12.95
N MET A 162 5.78 -6.97 13.05
CA MET A 162 4.39 -7.27 12.75
C MET A 162 3.40 -6.74 13.78
N SER A 163 3.73 -6.76 15.07
CA SER A 163 2.94 -6.08 16.10
C SER A 163 2.85 -4.57 15.85
N ASN A 164 3.97 -3.94 15.49
CA ASN A 164 4.04 -2.52 15.16
C ASN A 164 3.19 -2.18 13.93
N ILE A 165 3.29 -2.98 12.87
CA ILE A 165 2.46 -2.81 11.67
C ILE A 165 0.98 -3.01 11.99
N ALA A 166 0.62 -4.06 12.71
CA ALA A 166 -0.78 -4.31 13.06
C ALA A 166 -1.38 -3.17 13.89
N TRP A 167 -0.63 -2.64 14.85
CA TRP A 167 -1.03 -1.44 15.57
C TRP A 167 -1.24 -0.28 14.60
N ALA A 168 -0.27 0.03 13.73
CA ALA A 168 -0.39 1.13 12.77
C ALA A 168 -1.59 0.95 11.81
N VAL A 169 -1.83 -0.27 11.34
CA VAL A 169 -2.99 -0.61 10.51
C VAL A 169 -4.29 -0.35 11.26
N SER A 170 -4.40 -0.75 12.53
CA SER A 170 -5.60 -0.48 13.33
C SER A 170 -5.91 1.01 13.42
N GLN A 171 -4.87 1.85 13.55
CA GLN A 171 -5.05 3.30 13.63
C GLN A 171 -5.44 3.89 12.27
N VAL A 172 -4.76 3.48 11.19
CA VAL A 172 -5.04 3.96 9.83
C VAL A 172 -6.42 3.50 9.35
N ALA A 173 -6.81 2.25 9.58
CA ALA A 173 -8.06 1.69 9.10
C ALA A 173 -9.30 2.36 9.72
N MET A 174 -9.19 2.96 10.92
CA MET A 174 -10.28 3.71 11.55
C MET A 174 -10.58 5.04 10.86
N VAL A 175 -9.68 5.54 10.01
CA VAL A 175 -9.90 6.78 9.28
C VAL A 175 -10.67 6.48 7.99
N GLU A 176 -11.79 7.19 7.79
CA GLU A 176 -12.83 6.85 6.82
C GLU A 176 -12.35 6.88 5.36
N THR A 177 -11.61 7.92 4.97
CA THR A 177 -11.23 8.16 3.57
C THR A 177 -9.76 7.92 3.32
N ALA A 178 -9.42 7.46 2.11
CA ALA A 178 -8.03 7.24 1.70
C ALA A 178 -7.13 8.50 1.81
N PRO A 179 -7.57 9.71 1.39
CA PRO A 179 -6.80 10.93 1.61
C PRO A 179 -6.53 11.22 3.10
N ALA A 180 -7.53 11.07 3.96
CA ALA A 180 -7.37 11.27 5.40
C ALA A 180 -6.45 10.22 6.02
N ARG A 181 -6.52 8.96 5.55
CA ARG A 181 -5.59 7.88 5.93
C ARG A 181 -4.15 8.21 5.58
N ARG A 182 -3.88 8.81 4.41
CA ARG A 182 -2.53 9.26 4.02
C ARG A 182 -2.02 10.39 4.89
N ILE A 183 -2.87 11.38 5.20
CA ILE A 183 -2.52 12.46 6.13
C ILE A 183 -2.17 11.87 7.50
N PHE A 184 -2.99 10.97 8.02
CA PHE A 184 -2.75 10.31 9.30
C PHE A 184 -1.47 9.44 9.29
N LEU A 185 -1.23 8.70 8.21
CA LEU A 185 0.00 7.92 8.02
C LEU A 185 1.25 8.82 8.09
N ARG A 186 1.21 10.03 7.52
CA ARG A 186 2.31 11.00 7.63
C ARG A 186 2.62 11.37 9.08
N HIS A 187 1.59 11.53 9.92
CA HIS A 187 1.77 11.76 11.35
C HIS A 187 2.38 10.52 12.03
N LEU A 188 1.84 9.33 11.77
CA LEU A 188 2.38 8.08 12.29
C LEU A 188 3.86 7.85 11.91
N VAL A 189 4.25 8.12 10.68
CA VAL A 189 5.65 7.97 10.23
C VAL A 189 6.62 8.83 11.05
N ARG A 190 6.16 9.97 11.59
CA ARG A 190 6.97 10.89 12.40
C ARG A 190 6.95 10.56 13.88
N GLU A 191 5.80 10.10 14.38
CA GLU A 191 5.53 10.01 15.82
C GLU A 191 5.59 8.58 16.36
N ALA A 192 5.49 7.56 15.51
CA ALA A 192 5.54 6.18 15.94
C ALA A 192 6.88 5.87 16.63
N PRO A 193 6.87 5.05 17.71
CA PRO A 193 8.09 4.63 18.41
C PRO A 193 8.95 3.63 17.61
N PHE A 194 8.63 3.43 16.33
CA PHE A 194 9.30 2.55 15.38
C PHE A 194 9.31 3.18 13.99
N CYS A 195 10.24 2.76 13.14
CA CYS A 195 10.38 3.32 11.80
C CYS A 195 9.33 2.73 10.86
N LEU A 196 8.44 3.58 10.35
CA LEU A 196 7.55 3.27 9.22
C LEU A 196 8.12 3.87 7.93
N PRO A 197 8.19 3.12 6.82
CA PRO A 197 8.56 3.71 5.55
C PRO A 197 7.47 4.67 5.08
N PRO A 198 7.81 5.88 4.59
CA PRO A 198 6.82 6.77 4.00
C PRO A 198 6.18 6.10 2.77
N MET A 199 4.87 6.32 2.58
CA MET A 199 4.20 5.85 1.38
C MET A 199 4.65 6.68 0.18
N THR A 200 5.01 5.99 -0.90
CA THR A 200 5.37 6.63 -2.17
C THR A 200 4.56 6.02 -3.31
N VAL A 201 4.49 6.74 -4.43
CA VAL A 201 3.72 6.38 -5.63
C VAL A 201 4.53 6.72 -6.87
N VAL A 202 4.14 6.13 -8.00
CA VAL A 202 4.63 6.52 -9.33
C VAL A 202 3.51 7.22 -10.10
N SER A 203 3.85 8.32 -10.78
CA SER A 203 2.90 9.03 -11.65
C SER A 203 2.91 8.46 -13.07
N VAL A 204 1.81 8.67 -13.79
CA VAL A 204 1.72 8.37 -15.23
C VAL A 204 2.83 9.08 -16.01
N ALA A 205 3.14 10.34 -15.67
CA ALA A 205 4.21 11.10 -16.31
C ALA A 205 5.59 10.45 -16.11
N GLN A 206 5.87 9.90 -14.92
CA GLN A 206 7.10 9.14 -14.67
C GLN A 206 7.16 7.87 -15.51
N LEU A 207 6.08 7.10 -15.57
CA LEU A 207 6.02 5.88 -16.39
C LEU A 207 6.27 6.18 -17.89
N LEU A 208 5.66 7.26 -18.41
CA LEU A 208 5.86 7.70 -19.79
C LEU A 208 7.30 8.17 -20.04
N ALA A 209 7.89 8.93 -19.12
CA ALA A 209 9.27 9.42 -19.24
C ALA A 209 10.29 8.28 -19.17
N GLU A 210 10.06 7.29 -18.30
CA GLU A 210 10.93 6.14 -18.16
C GLU A 210 10.77 5.15 -19.34
N GLY A 211 9.56 5.07 -19.90
CA GLY A 211 9.21 4.15 -20.99
C GLY A 211 9.16 2.68 -20.56
N CYS A 212 9.20 2.42 -19.26
CA CYS A 212 9.12 1.12 -18.59
C CYS A 212 8.55 1.30 -17.18
N ILE A 213 8.36 0.19 -16.45
CA ILE A 213 8.08 0.25 -15.00
C ILE A 213 9.43 0.37 -14.29
N PRO A 214 9.76 1.55 -13.72
CA PRO A 214 11.09 1.79 -13.19
C PRO A 214 11.31 1.02 -11.89
N ARG A 215 12.53 0.52 -11.71
CA ARG A 215 12.99 -0.09 -10.46
C ARG A 215 13.29 1.03 -9.46
N TYR A 216 12.68 0.98 -8.27
CA TYR A 216 13.14 1.83 -7.18
C TYR A 216 14.23 1.14 -6.36
N SER A 217 15.28 1.89 -6.07
CA SER A 217 16.39 1.43 -5.24
C SER A 217 16.92 2.63 -4.51
N ARG A 218 16.89 2.59 -3.18
CA ARG A 218 17.37 3.73 -2.40
C ARG A 218 18.87 3.82 -2.63
N GLN A 219 19.33 4.93 -3.21
CA GLN A 219 20.75 5.21 -3.26
C GLN A 219 21.26 5.21 -1.82
N ARG A 220 22.08 4.22 -1.48
CA ARG A 220 22.87 4.30 -0.26
C ARG A 220 23.74 5.53 -0.46
N GLU A 221 23.52 6.55 0.37
CA GLU A 221 24.43 7.69 0.53
C GLU A 221 25.80 7.11 0.85
N SER A 222 26.53 6.77 -0.21
CA SER A 222 27.84 6.19 -0.12
C SER A 222 28.70 7.40 0.19
N GLY A 223 28.77 7.76 1.47
CA GLY A 223 29.50 8.91 2.01
C GLY A 223 31.02 8.85 1.80
N GLY A 224 31.48 8.22 0.73
CA GLY A 224 32.85 8.24 0.27
C GLY A 224 33.13 9.57 -0.45
N PRO A 225 34.09 10.38 0.01
CA PRO A 225 34.41 11.71 -0.54
C PRO A 225 35.07 11.70 -1.94
N HIS A 226 34.90 10.63 -2.74
CA HIS A 226 35.60 10.45 -4.02
C HIS A 226 34.68 9.86 -5.10
N GLN A 227 33.69 10.63 -5.57
CA GLN A 227 33.02 10.32 -6.85
C GLN A 227 33.40 11.35 -7.91
N SER A 228 34.13 10.87 -8.92
CA SER A 228 34.62 11.58 -10.08
C SER A 228 33.49 12.24 -10.90
N THR A 229 33.71 13.49 -11.26
CA THR A 229 32.73 14.48 -11.73
C THR A 229 32.37 14.42 -13.23
N THR A 230 32.48 13.29 -13.93
CA THR A 230 32.46 13.32 -15.41
C THR A 230 31.53 12.33 -16.13
N SER A 231 30.53 11.74 -15.47
CA SER A 231 29.51 10.95 -16.19
C SER A 231 28.18 11.71 -16.23
N THR A 232 27.69 11.99 -17.45
CA THR A 232 26.31 12.44 -17.73
C THR A 232 25.33 11.32 -17.44
N SER A 233 25.23 10.90 -16.18
CA SER A 233 24.31 9.85 -15.74
C SER A 233 22.89 10.38 -15.83
N ARG A 234 22.04 9.64 -16.54
CA ARG A 234 20.58 9.81 -16.49
C ARG A 234 20.14 9.99 -15.02
N PRO A 235 19.27 10.96 -14.71
CA PRO A 235 18.78 11.15 -13.35
C PRO A 235 18.20 9.83 -12.82
N VAL A 236 18.52 9.50 -11.58
CA VAL A 236 18.04 8.27 -10.94
C VAL A 236 16.55 8.43 -10.65
N TYR A 237 15.79 7.39 -10.98
CA TYR A 237 14.35 7.35 -10.71
C TYR A 237 14.08 7.47 -9.21
N GLN A 238 13.14 8.35 -8.86
CA GLN A 238 12.69 8.58 -7.49
C GLN A 238 11.15 8.59 -7.45
N PRO A 239 10.49 7.71 -6.68
CA PRO A 239 9.04 7.75 -6.53
C PRO A 239 8.61 9.00 -5.76
N LEU A 240 7.39 9.46 -6.02
CA LEU A 240 6.80 10.64 -5.38
C LEU A 240 6.30 10.27 -3.98
N THR A 241 6.49 11.16 -3.00
CA THR A 241 5.85 10.95 -1.70
C THR A 241 4.37 11.27 -1.79
N VAL A 242 3.54 10.55 -1.03
CA VAL A 242 2.10 10.85 -1.04
C VAL A 242 1.76 12.22 -0.43
N ASP A 243 2.69 12.81 0.31
CA ASP A 243 2.55 14.13 0.94
C ASP A 243 2.55 15.27 -0.10
N ASP A 244 3.13 15.02 -1.27
CA ASP A 244 3.27 15.99 -2.36
C ASP A 244 2.11 15.92 -3.37
N LEU A 245 1.11 15.06 -3.15
CA LEU A 245 0.02 14.85 -4.08
C LEU A 245 -1.04 15.97 -3.99
N PRO A 246 -1.67 16.33 -5.12
CA PRO A 246 -2.78 17.28 -5.09
C PRO A 246 -3.99 16.69 -4.32
N PRO A 247 -4.87 17.53 -3.74
CA PRO A 247 -6.05 17.06 -3.02
C PRO A 247 -7.01 16.18 -3.85
N SER A 248 -7.00 16.34 -5.17
CA SER A 248 -7.78 15.57 -6.13
C SER A 248 -7.13 14.26 -6.58
N ALA A 249 -5.93 13.94 -6.06
CA ALA A 249 -5.20 12.74 -6.43
C ALA A 249 -5.99 11.48 -6.12
N VAL A 250 -5.98 10.54 -7.08
CA VAL A 250 -6.49 9.18 -6.92
C VAL A 250 -5.29 8.25 -6.87
N VAL A 251 -5.12 7.54 -5.76
CA VAL A 251 -4.08 6.53 -5.59
C VAL A 251 -4.68 5.14 -5.80
N VAL A 252 -4.10 4.41 -6.75
CA VAL A 252 -4.54 3.07 -7.15
C VAL A 252 -3.51 2.07 -6.68
N PHE A 253 -3.92 1.12 -5.85
CA PHE A 253 -3.11 -0.06 -5.56
C PHE A 253 -3.22 -1.02 -6.75
N VAL A 254 -2.09 -1.41 -7.33
CA VAL A 254 -2.06 -2.34 -8.47
C VAL A 254 -1.37 -3.64 -8.05
N SER A 255 -2.17 -4.69 -7.86
CA SER A 255 -1.69 -6.04 -7.61
C SER A 255 -1.47 -6.80 -8.92
N HIS A 256 -0.33 -7.46 -9.04
CA HIS A 256 0.06 -8.09 -10.31
C HIS A 256 1.14 -9.18 -10.14
N ARG A 257 1.25 -10.03 -11.16
CA ARG A 257 2.37 -10.97 -11.34
C ARG A 257 3.44 -10.33 -12.22
N TRP A 258 4.71 -10.54 -11.86
CA TRP A 258 5.85 -10.18 -12.69
C TRP A 258 5.95 -11.11 -13.89
N LEU A 259 6.21 -10.54 -15.07
CA LEU A 259 6.34 -11.29 -16.32
C LEU A 259 7.79 -11.67 -16.64
N GLY A 260 8.75 -10.82 -16.27
CA GLY A 260 10.17 -11.00 -16.56
C GLY A 260 11.00 -11.60 -15.41
N ARG A 261 12.24 -12.00 -15.72
CA ARG A 261 13.24 -12.38 -14.70
C ARG A 261 13.84 -11.11 -14.09
N GLY A 262 13.45 -10.80 -12.87
CA GLY A 262 13.95 -9.62 -12.15
C GLY A 262 13.36 -8.28 -12.61
N SER A 263 12.34 -8.32 -13.46
CA SER A 263 11.57 -7.16 -13.91
C SER A 263 10.09 -7.54 -13.93
N PRO A 264 9.17 -6.63 -13.54
CA PRO A 264 7.74 -6.89 -13.61
C PRO A 264 7.23 -7.00 -15.05
N ASP A 265 7.95 -6.41 -16.01
CA ASP A 265 7.56 -6.32 -17.41
C ASP A 265 8.38 -7.25 -18.31
N ASP A 266 7.85 -7.54 -19.49
CA ASP A 266 8.49 -8.30 -20.57
C ASP A 266 9.09 -7.36 -21.65
N ASP A 267 9.76 -7.94 -22.65
CA ASP A 267 10.37 -7.19 -23.76
C ASP A 267 9.32 -6.46 -24.64
N HIS A 268 8.05 -6.87 -24.55
CA HIS A 268 6.93 -6.27 -25.28
C HIS A 268 6.23 -5.15 -24.51
N ARG A 269 6.71 -4.84 -23.30
CA ARG A 269 6.14 -3.85 -22.38
C ARG A 269 4.68 -4.12 -22.06
N THR A 270 4.32 -5.41 -21.99
CA THR A 270 2.95 -5.86 -21.75
C THR A 270 2.41 -5.30 -20.44
N LYS A 271 3.22 -5.31 -19.37
CA LYS A 271 2.82 -4.81 -18.06
C LYS A 271 2.67 -3.30 -18.05
N LEU A 272 3.58 -2.55 -18.68
CA LEU A 272 3.43 -1.11 -18.80
C LEU A 272 2.12 -0.74 -19.50
N LYS A 273 1.78 -1.40 -20.62
CA LYS A 273 0.51 -1.15 -21.34
C LYS A 273 -0.71 -1.41 -20.45
N GLN A 274 -0.69 -2.48 -19.68
CA GLN A 274 -1.74 -2.83 -18.72
C GLN A 274 -1.88 -1.77 -17.63
N VAL A 275 -0.77 -1.32 -17.05
CA VAL A 275 -0.76 -0.27 -16.01
C VAL A 275 -1.27 1.07 -16.56
N MET A 276 -0.91 1.44 -17.78
CA MET A 276 -1.42 2.65 -18.44
C MET A 276 -2.93 2.56 -18.70
N ALA A 277 -3.44 1.38 -19.09
CA ALA A 277 -4.88 1.16 -19.24
C ALA A 277 -5.64 1.32 -17.92
N ILE A 278 -5.05 0.84 -16.80
CA ILE A 278 -5.59 1.06 -15.45
C ILE A 278 -5.67 2.56 -15.15
N ALA A 279 -4.59 3.31 -15.38
CA ALA A 279 -4.57 4.75 -15.10
C ALA A 279 -5.63 5.52 -15.92
N ALA A 280 -5.72 5.24 -17.22
CA ALA A 280 -6.71 5.86 -18.11
C ALA A 280 -8.15 5.51 -17.70
N HIS A 281 -8.41 4.27 -17.27
CA HIS A 281 -9.73 3.87 -16.77
C HIS A 281 -10.06 4.57 -15.46
N MET A 282 -9.13 4.63 -14.49
CA MET A 282 -9.36 5.28 -13.20
C MET A 282 -9.59 6.78 -13.35
N SER A 283 -8.88 7.43 -14.27
CA SER A 283 -9.15 8.83 -14.66
C SER A 283 -10.60 9.04 -15.07
N LYS A 284 -11.13 8.19 -15.96
CA LYS A 284 -12.53 8.25 -16.40
C LYS A 284 -13.51 7.94 -15.27
N CYS A 285 -13.28 6.87 -14.52
CA CYS A 285 -14.18 6.42 -13.45
C CYS A 285 -14.26 7.38 -12.27
N ARG A 286 -13.18 8.13 -11.99
CA ARG A 286 -13.14 9.12 -10.92
C ARG A 286 -13.38 10.55 -11.41
N GLY A 287 -13.47 10.78 -12.72
CA GLY A 287 -13.66 12.11 -13.29
C GLY A 287 -12.49 13.06 -13.02
N VAL A 288 -11.27 12.53 -12.91
CA VAL A 288 -10.04 13.30 -12.67
C VAL A 288 -9.13 13.24 -13.89
N PRO A 289 -8.29 14.25 -14.16
CA PRO A 289 -7.27 14.16 -15.20
C PRO A 289 -6.32 12.98 -14.97
N GLU A 290 -5.86 12.32 -16.04
CA GLU A 290 -4.95 11.16 -15.93
C GLU A 290 -3.64 11.47 -15.18
N LYS A 291 -3.16 12.72 -15.27
CA LYS A 291 -2.00 13.21 -14.50
C LYS A 291 -2.20 13.24 -12.98
N GLU A 292 -3.45 13.13 -12.51
CA GLU A 292 -3.82 13.07 -11.09
C GLU A 292 -4.13 11.63 -10.64
N VAL A 293 -3.93 10.65 -11.51
CA VAL A 293 -3.93 9.23 -11.15
C VAL A 293 -2.49 8.83 -10.83
N PHE A 294 -2.31 8.30 -9.62
CA PHE A 294 -1.04 7.82 -9.10
C PHE A 294 -1.16 6.35 -8.78
N LEU A 295 -0.06 5.63 -8.96
CA LEU A 295 -0.05 4.19 -8.89
C LEU A 295 0.89 3.76 -7.78
N TRP A 296 0.41 2.89 -6.90
CA TRP A 296 1.26 2.13 -6.01
C TRP A 296 1.63 0.83 -6.72
N LEU A 297 2.85 0.77 -7.25
CA LEU A 297 3.44 -0.39 -7.93
C LEU A 297 4.64 -0.85 -7.12
N ASP A 298 4.56 -2.04 -6.53
CA ASP A 298 5.59 -2.64 -5.67
C ASP A 298 7.03 -2.39 -6.18
N TYR A 299 7.32 -2.72 -7.43
CA TYR A 299 8.64 -2.59 -8.05
C TYR A 299 9.16 -1.15 -8.13
N SER A 300 8.25 -0.18 -8.25
CA SER A 300 8.55 1.25 -8.40
C SER A 300 8.50 2.03 -7.09
N VAL A 301 7.97 1.47 -6.01
CA VAL A 301 7.78 2.22 -4.74
C VAL A 301 8.40 1.54 -3.53
N ILE A 302 8.65 0.23 -3.60
CA ILE A 302 9.42 -0.50 -2.59
C ILE A 302 10.90 -0.48 -2.99
N ASP A 303 11.77 -0.21 -2.01
CA ASP A 303 13.22 -0.29 -2.20
C ASP A 303 13.63 -1.73 -2.53
N GLN A 304 13.91 -1.99 -3.81
CA GLN A 304 14.19 -3.35 -4.29
C GLN A 304 15.53 -3.90 -3.76
N ASP A 305 16.40 -3.07 -3.16
CA ASP A 305 17.62 -3.51 -2.49
C ASP A 305 17.37 -3.87 -1.00
N ASN A 306 16.25 -3.43 -0.43
CA ASN A 306 15.82 -3.76 0.93
C ASN A 306 14.27 -3.75 1.00
N PRO A 307 13.60 -4.79 0.45
CA PRO A 307 12.16 -4.72 0.23
C PRO A 307 11.35 -4.88 1.51
N MET A 308 11.91 -5.52 2.54
CA MET A 308 11.15 -5.97 3.71
C MET A 308 10.39 -4.86 4.44
N PRO A 309 10.95 -3.66 4.70
CA PRO A 309 10.18 -2.58 5.32
C PRO A 309 8.95 -2.17 4.51
N GLY A 310 9.06 -2.11 3.18
CA GLY A 310 7.94 -1.78 2.30
C GLY A 310 6.90 -2.90 2.23
N VAL A 311 7.35 -4.15 2.15
CA VAL A 311 6.49 -5.35 2.16
C VAL A 311 5.71 -5.46 3.48
N GLN A 312 6.37 -5.22 4.61
CA GLN A 312 5.72 -5.23 5.92
C GLN A 312 4.63 -4.17 6.04
N ALA A 313 4.80 -3.01 5.38
CA ALA A 313 3.82 -1.92 5.40
C ALA A 313 2.68 -2.08 4.36
N LEU A 314 2.65 -3.16 3.57
CA LEU A 314 1.60 -3.42 2.58
C LEU A 314 0.17 -3.20 3.07
N PRO A 315 -0.26 -3.71 4.25
CA PRO A 315 -1.64 -3.53 4.69
C PRO A 315 -1.99 -2.05 4.93
N ILE A 316 -1.02 -1.26 5.39
CA ILE A 316 -1.17 0.18 5.58
C ILE A 316 -1.34 0.88 4.22
N TYR A 317 -0.51 0.52 3.24
CA TYR A 317 -0.55 1.13 1.91
C TYR A 317 -1.82 0.78 1.15
N ILE A 318 -2.29 -0.47 1.25
CA ILE A 318 -3.59 -0.90 0.70
C ILE A 318 -4.73 -0.09 1.33
N ALA A 319 -4.68 0.16 2.65
CA ALA A 319 -5.69 1.01 3.29
C ALA A 319 -5.69 2.43 2.75
N CYS A 320 -4.51 2.99 2.47
CA CYS A 320 -4.33 4.35 1.99
C CYS A 320 -4.68 4.59 0.50
N CYS A 321 -5.11 3.58 -0.25
CA CYS A 321 -5.52 3.71 -1.65
C CYS A 321 -7.04 3.90 -1.81
N GLU A 322 -7.45 4.68 -2.80
CA GLU A 322 -8.85 4.89 -3.18
C GLU A 322 -9.43 3.71 -3.96
N GLU A 323 -8.58 3.06 -4.75
CA GLU A 323 -8.94 1.98 -5.66
C GLU A 323 -7.96 0.83 -5.51
N PHE A 324 -8.48 -0.39 -5.63
CA PHE A 324 -7.69 -1.60 -5.70
C PHE A 324 -7.95 -2.26 -7.04
N VAL A 325 -6.88 -2.55 -7.78
CA VAL A 325 -6.96 -3.20 -9.09
C VAL A 325 -6.00 -4.37 -9.10
N TYR A 326 -6.45 -5.51 -9.60
CA TYR A 326 -5.54 -6.60 -9.93
C TYR A 326 -5.56 -6.94 -11.41
N ILE A 327 -4.42 -7.40 -11.92
CA ILE A 327 -4.30 -7.84 -13.32
C ILE A 327 -4.52 -9.35 -13.37
N GLN A 328 -5.58 -9.77 -14.07
CA GLN A 328 -5.89 -11.18 -14.22
C GLN A 328 -4.75 -11.91 -14.95
N HIS A 329 -4.43 -13.09 -14.46
CA HIS A 329 -3.47 -14.02 -15.05
C HIS A 329 -3.75 -15.42 -14.50
N ASP A 330 -3.51 -16.46 -15.29
CA ASP A 330 -3.78 -17.86 -14.92
C ASP A 330 -3.12 -18.31 -13.61
N GLU A 331 -1.96 -17.74 -13.28
CA GLU A 331 -1.22 -18.07 -12.05
C GLU A 331 -1.43 -17.06 -10.92
N TYR A 332 -2.14 -15.94 -11.17
CA TYR A 332 -2.29 -14.86 -10.19
C TYR A 332 -2.82 -15.40 -8.85
N TRP A 333 -3.94 -16.14 -8.91
CA TRP A 333 -4.60 -16.74 -7.75
C TRP A 333 -3.83 -17.89 -7.11
N GLN A 334 -2.73 -18.34 -7.72
CA GLN A 334 -1.86 -19.37 -7.16
C GLN A 334 -0.71 -18.75 -6.36
N ARG A 335 -0.44 -17.45 -6.47
CA ARG A 335 0.70 -16.81 -5.81
C ARG A 335 0.33 -16.29 -4.44
N ALA A 336 1.08 -16.69 -3.41
CA ALA A 336 0.78 -16.35 -2.03
C ALA A 336 0.81 -14.84 -1.76
N TRP A 337 1.76 -14.10 -2.34
CA TRP A 337 1.81 -12.64 -2.20
C TRP A 337 0.61 -11.93 -2.87
N CYS A 338 0.20 -12.37 -4.06
CA CYS A 338 -1.01 -11.84 -4.71
C CYS A 338 -2.27 -12.14 -3.87
N LEU A 339 -2.40 -13.36 -3.36
CA LEU A 339 -3.48 -13.72 -2.43
C LEU A 339 -3.45 -12.87 -1.16
N THR A 340 -2.26 -12.54 -0.64
CA THR A 340 -2.08 -11.69 0.54
C THR A 340 -2.64 -10.31 0.28
N GLU A 341 -2.33 -9.69 -0.86
CA GLU A 341 -2.85 -8.38 -1.23
C GLU A 341 -4.39 -8.40 -1.35
N GLN A 342 -4.96 -9.41 -2.00
CA GLN A 342 -6.42 -9.62 -2.04
C GLN A 342 -7.00 -9.75 -0.63
N PHE A 343 -6.36 -10.53 0.24
CA PHE A 343 -6.81 -10.79 1.60
C PHE A 343 -6.78 -9.51 2.45
N MET A 344 -5.72 -8.72 2.34
CA MET A 344 -5.62 -7.43 3.03
C MET A 344 -6.69 -6.46 2.53
N HIS A 345 -6.89 -6.35 1.21
CA HIS A 345 -7.94 -5.51 0.64
C HIS A 345 -9.33 -5.90 1.14
N TRP A 346 -9.68 -7.18 1.06
CA TRP A 346 -10.94 -7.73 1.56
C TRP A 346 -11.13 -7.45 3.05
N LYS A 347 -10.10 -7.71 3.86
CA LYS A 347 -10.17 -7.63 5.32
C LYS A 347 -10.26 -6.19 5.82
N LEU A 348 -9.54 -5.28 5.18
CA LEU A 348 -9.56 -3.86 5.54
C LEU A 348 -10.80 -3.15 4.97
N ALA A 349 -11.39 -3.69 3.89
CA ALA A 349 -12.58 -3.16 3.23
C ALA A 349 -12.49 -1.65 2.91
N THR A 350 -11.28 -1.14 2.68
CA THR A 350 -10.95 0.29 2.65
C THR A 350 -11.44 1.01 1.40
N SER A 351 -11.51 0.30 0.28
CA SER A 351 -12.25 0.73 -0.90
C SER A 351 -13.38 -0.28 -1.12
N GLY A 352 -14.63 0.17 -1.10
CA GLY A 352 -15.77 -0.68 -1.50
C GLY A 352 -15.74 -1.11 -2.97
N ARG A 353 -14.63 -0.87 -3.67
CA ARG A 353 -14.40 -1.09 -5.09
C ARG A 353 -13.11 -1.88 -5.29
N LYS A 354 -13.23 -2.94 -6.06
CA LYS A 354 -12.15 -3.82 -6.51
C LYS A 354 -12.33 -3.98 -8.01
N HIS A 355 -11.29 -3.76 -8.81
CA HIS A 355 -11.36 -3.95 -10.26
C HIS A 355 -10.44 -5.08 -10.69
N VAL A 356 -10.84 -5.76 -11.75
CA VAL A 356 -10.01 -6.74 -12.45
C VAL A 356 -9.72 -6.23 -13.85
N LEU A 357 -8.46 -6.24 -14.26
CA LEU A 357 -8.04 -5.97 -15.64
C LEU A 357 -7.92 -7.30 -16.39
N ASN A 358 -8.61 -7.42 -17.53
CA ASN A 358 -8.34 -8.49 -18.49
C ASN A 358 -7.01 -8.21 -19.22
N PRO A 359 -6.01 -9.11 -19.15
CA PRO A 359 -4.67 -8.83 -19.66
C PRO A 359 -4.59 -8.72 -21.19
N HIS A 360 -5.59 -9.23 -21.90
CA HIS A 360 -5.62 -9.28 -23.37
C HIS A 360 -6.46 -8.16 -23.97
N THR A 361 -7.65 -7.90 -23.43
CA THR A 361 -8.54 -6.84 -23.94
C THR A 361 -8.25 -5.48 -23.33
N LEU A 362 -7.55 -5.44 -22.20
CA LEU A 362 -7.29 -4.26 -21.39
C LEU A 362 -8.56 -3.59 -20.84
N ASP A 363 -9.68 -4.31 -20.84
CA ASP A 363 -10.91 -3.87 -20.19
C ASP A 363 -10.82 -4.11 -18.68
N LEU A 364 -11.37 -3.18 -17.91
CA LEU A 364 -11.55 -3.35 -16.47
C LEU A 364 -13.01 -3.64 -16.16
N ALA A 365 -13.23 -4.62 -15.29
CA ALA A 365 -14.53 -4.92 -14.72
C ALA A 365 -14.51 -4.65 -13.21
N LEU A 366 -15.63 -4.16 -12.68
CA LEU A 366 -15.83 -4.04 -11.25
C LEU A 366 -16.19 -5.40 -10.66
N GLU A 367 -15.49 -5.80 -9.61
CA GLU A 367 -15.75 -7.01 -8.84
C GLU A 367 -16.26 -6.69 -7.44
N ASN A 368 -16.90 -7.67 -6.81
CA ASN A 368 -17.30 -7.58 -5.43
C ASN A 368 -16.07 -7.59 -4.51
N ALA A 369 -15.79 -6.45 -3.86
CA ALA A 369 -14.72 -6.32 -2.87
C ALA A 369 -14.96 -7.14 -1.59
N ARG A 370 -16.20 -7.57 -1.32
CA ARG A 370 -16.58 -8.32 -0.11
C ARG A 370 -16.44 -9.83 -0.27
N GLU A 371 -16.14 -10.32 -1.47
CA GLU A 371 -15.85 -11.73 -1.68
C GLU A 371 -14.52 -12.10 -1.02
N ARG A 372 -14.58 -13.06 -0.10
CA ARG A 372 -13.41 -13.51 0.65
C ARG A 372 -12.45 -14.26 -0.29
N PRO A 373 -11.19 -13.83 -0.44
CA PRO A 373 -10.23 -14.55 -1.26
C PRO A 373 -9.75 -15.85 -0.57
N PRO A 374 -9.13 -16.77 -1.34
CA PRO A 374 -8.46 -17.92 -0.77
C PRO A 374 -7.41 -17.53 0.28
N ASP A 375 -7.18 -18.41 1.25
CA ASP A 375 -6.18 -18.16 2.29
C ASP A 375 -4.77 -18.09 1.66
N PRO A 376 -4.05 -16.96 1.83
CA PRO A 376 -2.73 -16.78 1.25
C PRO A 376 -1.70 -17.83 1.67
N THR A 377 -1.87 -18.47 2.83
CA THR A 377 -0.92 -19.48 3.32
C THR A 377 -0.95 -20.78 2.51
N TYR A 378 -1.86 -20.95 1.54
CA TYR A 378 -1.85 -22.07 0.59
C TYR A 378 -1.30 -21.70 -0.78
N GLY A 379 -0.96 -20.42 -1.01
CA GLY A 379 -0.35 -19.98 -2.25
C GLY A 379 1.08 -20.51 -2.43
N LYS A 380 1.49 -20.58 -3.69
CA LYS A 380 2.87 -20.80 -4.14
C LYS A 380 3.73 -19.60 -3.78
N LEU A 381 4.90 -19.87 -3.22
CA LEU A 381 5.90 -18.88 -2.85
C LEU A 381 7.17 -19.07 -3.69
N ALA A 382 7.85 -17.97 -3.99
CA ALA A 382 9.21 -18.04 -4.53
C ALA A 382 10.22 -18.45 -3.44
N MET A 383 9.96 -18.03 -2.20
CA MET A 383 10.76 -18.38 -1.02
C MET A 383 9.83 -18.87 0.09
N GLU A 384 9.98 -20.13 0.48
CA GLU A 384 9.12 -20.75 1.49
C GLU A 384 9.20 -20.05 2.86
N ALA A 385 10.33 -19.43 3.17
CA ALA A 385 10.53 -18.65 4.39
C ALA A 385 9.53 -17.49 4.54
N ASP A 386 9.00 -16.97 3.43
CA ASP A 386 7.97 -15.92 3.45
C ASP A 386 6.64 -16.41 4.04
N ARG A 387 6.40 -17.73 4.14
CA ARG A 387 5.12 -18.25 4.65
C ARG A 387 4.86 -17.81 6.10
N VAL A 388 5.91 -17.72 6.92
CA VAL A 388 5.82 -17.22 8.29
C VAL A 388 5.38 -15.75 8.29
N ALA A 389 5.94 -14.96 7.36
CA ALA A 389 5.55 -13.56 7.20
C ALA A 389 4.07 -13.43 6.83
N LEU A 390 3.62 -14.19 5.83
CA LEU A 390 2.23 -14.20 5.39
C LEU A 390 1.26 -14.63 6.49
N ALA A 391 1.55 -15.76 7.15
CA ALA A 391 0.73 -16.25 8.25
C ALA A 391 0.62 -15.22 9.38
N THR A 392 1.72 -14.51 9.67
CA THR A 392 1.72 -13.46 10.68
C THR A 392 0.86 -12.27 10.24
N MET A 393 1.03 -11.78 9.00
CA MET A 393 0.24 -10.66 8.48
C MET A 393 -1.26 -10.97 8.44
N THR A 394 -1.65 -12.18 8.02
CA THR A 394 -3.07 -12.57 7.89
C THR A 394 -3.73 -12.79 9.25
N SER A 395 -2.98 -13.26 10.25
CA SER A 395 -3.48 -13.59 11.59
C SER A 395 -3.69 -12.37 12.50
N ILE A 396 -2.87 -11.32 12.38
CA ILE A 396 -2.91 -10.21 13.35
C ILE A 396 -4.04 -9.22 13.08
N LEU A 397 -4.55 -9.16 11.84
CA LEU A 397 -5.70 -8.30 11.57
C LEU A 397 -6.96 -8.89 12.27
N PRO A 398 -7.78 -8.08 12.97
CA PRO A 398 -9.00 -8.57 13.60
C PRO A 398 -9.96 -9.14 12.55
N TYR A 399 -10.66 -10.24 12.88
CA TYR A 399 -11.56 -10.93 11.95
C TYR A 399 -12.92 -10.25 11.80
N GLU A 400 -13.24 -9.27 12.64
CA GLU A 400 -14.51 -8.56 12.67
C GLU A 400 -14.23 -7.06 12.88
N LEU A 401 -14.55 -6.25 11.87
CA LEU A 401 -14.67 -4.79 11.93
C LEU A 401 -16.08 -4.40 11.53
#